data_AF-A0A382N6U1-F1
#
_entry.id   AF-A0A382N6U1-F1
#
_cell.length_a   1.000
_cell.length_b   1.000
_cell.length_c   1.000
_cell.angle_alpha   90.00
_cell.angle_beta   90.00
_cell.angle_gamma   90.00
#
_symmetry.space_group_name_H-M   'P 1'
#
loop_
_entity.id
_entity.type
_entity.pdbx_description
1 polymer ?
#
loop_
_entity_poly.entity_id
_entity_poly.type
_entity_poly.pdbx_seq_one_letter_code
_entity_poly.pdbx_strand_id
1 'polypeptide(L)'
;MNFLTTVTGSYPRQQIQKDTLRKATVSDQEALEMVKWASQEQASLGLDIITDGEGYRENMYWFYQLRLDGVDAINKKYKHFSKGGTLKDVDLSKTHGNKGFGIECAVIKNEVKNLKTNLAKKWRMARDSVPSNIKIKQTITGPHMLARFSVNERPDLYPDDIALAKAYADVLIEEIRQVVNEGCDYVQFDEPVW
;
A
#
# COMPACT_ATOMS: atom_id res chain seq x y z
N MET A 1 -16.72 -22.93 -20.03
CA MET A 1 -16.75 -22.11 -18.80
C MET A 1 -15.89 -20.89 -19.07
N ASN A 2 -16.40 -19.68 -18.87
CA ASN A 2 -15.60 -18.46 -18.94
C ASN A 2 -15.31 -18.03 -17.50
N PHE A 3 -14.09 -18.29 -17.03
CA PHE A 3 -13.58 -17.74 -15.77
C PHE A 3 -12.60 -16.61 -16.10
N LEU A 4 -12.55 -15.58 -15.26
CA LEU A 4 -11.54 -14.52 -15.36
C LEU A 4 -10.38 -14.83 -14.43
N THR A 5 -9.18 -14.48 -14.86
CA THR A 5 -7.91 -14.71 -14.17
C THR A 5 -7.27 -13.39 -13.75
N THR A 6 -6.64 -13.37 -12.57
CA THR A 6 -5.96 -12.20 -12.03
C THR A 6 -4.92 -12.61 -10.98
N VAL A 7 -4.06 -11.67 -10.58
CA VAL A 7 -3.13 -11.78 -9.45
C VAL A 7 -3.52 -10.81 -8.36
N THR A 8 -3.15 -11.05 -7.10
CA THR A 8 -3.57 -10.19 -5.98
C THR A 8 -2.98 -8.77 -6.06
N GLY A 9 -1.70 -8.63 -6.43
CA GLY A 9 -0.98 -7.36 -6.35
C GLY A 9 0.46 -7.54 -6.81
N SER A 10 1.39 -7.56 -5.85
CA SER A 10 2.83 -7.67 -6.12
C SER A 10 3.22 -8.79 -7.10
N TYR A 11 4.12 -8.47 -8.00
CA TYR A 11 4.76 -9.39 -8.95
C TYR A 11 6.27 -9.51 -8.64
N PRO A 12 6.96 -10.59 -9.05
CA PRO A 12 8.40 -10.73 -8.84
C PRO A 12 9.18 -9.51 -9.36
N ARG A 13 10.26 -9.12 -8.69
CA ARG A 13 11.13 -8.02 -9.17
C ARG A 13 12.21 -8.59 -10.08
N GLN A 14 12.41 -8.02 -11.28
CA GLN A 14 13.51 -8.42 -12.17
C GLN A 14 14.88 -8.28 -11.51
N GLN A 15 15.05 -7.24 -10.70
CA GLN A 15 16.28 -6.98 -9.96
C GLN A 15 15.95 -6.89 -8.47
N ILE A 16 16.75 -7.60 -7.67
CA ILE A 16 16.65 -7.52 -6.21
C ILE A 16 17.15 -6.14 -5.79
N GLN A 17 16.26 -5.32 -5.24
CA GLN A 17 16.63 -4.04 -4.65
C GLN A 17 17.48 -4.27 -3.41
N LYS A 18 18.62 -3.59 -3.32
CA LYS A 18 19.61 -3.78 -2.23
C LYS A 18 19.08 -3.35 -0.86
N ASP A 19 18.20 -2.37 -0.82
CA ASP A 19 17.56 -1.87 0.40
C ASP A 19 16.06 -1.74 0.16
N THR A 20 15.31 -2.71 0.67
CA THR A 20 13.84 -2.74 0.63
C THR A 20 13.22 -2.19 1.91
N LEU A 21 14.03 -1.72 2.86
CA LEU A 21 13.56 -1.42 4.21
C LEU A 21 13.69 0.08 4.50
N ARG A 22 12.62 0.77 4.13
CA ARG A 22 12.17 2.10 4.61
C ARG A 22 12.76 3.35 3.94
N LYS A 23 13.36 3.24 2.76
CA LYS A 23 13.76 4.40 1.97
C LYS A 23 13.32 4.23 0.53
N ALA A 24 12.85 5.31 -0.08
CA ALA A 24 12.63 5.36 -1.52
C ALA A 24 13.99 5.36 -2.23
N THR A 25 14.37 4.20 -2.76
CA THR A 25 15.62 4.01 -3.50
C THR A 25 15.39 3.94 -5.00
N VAL A 26 14.14 3.84 -5.42
CA VAL A 26 13.71 3.74 -6.83
C VAL A 26 13.28 5.13 -7.32
N SER A 27 13.90 5.60 -8.40
CA SER A 27 13.48 6.81 -9.09
C SER A 27 12.13 6.63 -9.80
N ASP A 28 11.45 7.73 -10.12
CA ASP A 28 10.19 7.67 -10.87
C ASP A 28 10.37 6.96 -12.23
N GLN A 29 11.49 7.14 -12.92
CA GLN A 29 11.74 6.47 -14.20
C GLN A 29 11.90 4.96 -14.01
N GLU A 30 12.68 4.51 -13.04
CA GLU A 30 12.85 3.10 -12.73
C GLU A 30 11.52 2.45 -12.31
N ALA A 31 10.70 3.17 -11.53
CA ALA A 31 9.37 2.70 -11.16
C ALA A 31 8.47 2.47 -12.38
N LEU A 32 8.52 3.36 -13.37
CA LEU A 32 7.75 3.21 -14.62
C LEU A 32 8.24 2.02 -15.45
N GLU A 33 9.55 1.79 -15.55
CA GLU A 33 10.09 0.62 -16.25
C GLU A 33 9.71 -0.70 -15.55
N MET A 34 9.72 -0.73 -14.21
CA MET A 34 9.24 -1.89 -13.44
C MET A 34 7.77 -2.20 -13.72
N VAL A 35 6.93 -1.16 -13.76
CA VAL A 35 5.49 -1.31 -14.07
C VAL A 35 5.28 -1.80 -15.49
N LYS A 36 5.98 -1.20 -16.46
CA LYS A 36 5.91 -1.60 -17.87
C LYS A 36 6.24 -3.08 -18.04
N TRP A 37 7.36 -3.53 -17.49
CA TRP A 37 7.75 -4.94 -17.58
C TRP A 37 6.72 -5.86 -16.91
N ALA A 38 6.31 -5.57 -15.68
CA ALA A 38 5.37 -6.42 -14.96
C ALA A 38 4.02 -6.51 -15.69
N SER A 39 3.58 -5.42 -16.30
CA SER A 39 2.33 -5.37 -17.05
C SER A 39 2.42 -6.21 -18.32
N GLN A 40 3.51 -6.06 -19.08
CA GLN A 40 3.75 -6.83 -20.31
C GLN A 40 3.86 -8.33 -20.03
N GLU A 41 4.52 -8.71 -18.95
CA GLU A 41 4.68 -10.12 -18.58
C GLU A 41 3.37 -10.75 -18.12
N GLN A 42 2.60 -10.06 -17.27
CA GLN A 42 1.28 -10.55 -16.86
C GLN A 42 0.33 -10.70 -18.07
N ALA A 43 0.35 -9.75 -19.01
CA ALA A 43 -0.46 -9.81 -20.22
C ALA A 43 -0.02 -10.93 -21.19
N SER A 44 1.28 -11.16 -21.35
CA SER A 44 1.81 -12.23 -22.23
C SER A 44 1.48 -13.62 -21.70
N LEU A 45 1.36 -13.78 -20.37
CA LEU A 45 0.90 -15.00 -19.71
C LEU A 45 -0.61 -15.26 -19.86
N GLY A 46 -1.36 -14.31 -20.42
CA GLY A 46 -2.78 -14.48 -20.72
C GLY A 46 -3.72 -14.15 -19.55
N LEU A 47 -3.31 -13.33 -18.59
CA LEU A 47 -4.19 -12.87 -17.52
C LEU A 47 -5.24 -11.87 -18.04
N ASP A 48 -6.49 -12.03 -17.59
CA ASP A 48 -7.59 -11.14 -17.98
C ASP A 48 -7.52 -9.76 -17.28
N ILE A 49 -7.14 -9.77 -16.00
CA ILE A 49 -6.99 -8.58 -15.16
C ILE A 49 -5.62 -8.59 -14.51
N ILE A 50 -4.78 -7.62 -14.86
CA ILE A 50 -3.41 -7.48 -14.37
C ILE A 50 -3.29 -6.37 -13.33
N THR A 51 -2.11 -6.26 -12.72
CA THR A 51 -1.72 -5.17 -11.82
C THR A 51 -0.46 -4.47 -12.33
N ASP A 52 -0.05 -3.38 -11.68
CA ASP A 52 1.24 -2.73 -11.94
C ASP A 52 2.46 -3.50 -11.35
N GLY A 53 2.20 -4.62 -10.66
CA GLY A 53 3.20 -5.49 -10.05
C GLY A 53 3.90 -4.95 -8.80
N GLU A 54 3.63 -3.72 -8.38
CA GLU A 54 4.11 -3.11 -7.12
C GLU A 54 5.63 -3.16 -6.87
N GLY A 55 6.44 -3.41 -7.92
CA GLY A 55 7.88 -3.64 -7.78
C GLY A 55 8.64 -2.45 -7.19
N TYR A 56 8.10 -1.24 -7.35
CA TYR A 56 8.65 0.02 -6.86
C TYR A 56 8.27 0.34 -5.41
N ARG A 57 7.39 -0.43 -4.77
CA ARG A 57 6.94 -0.19 -3.39
C ARG A 57 7.95 -0.75 -2.40
N GLU A 58 8.30 0.01 -1.36
CA GLU A 58 9.20 -0.47 -0.30
C GLU A 58 8.52 -1.61 0.49
N ASN A 59 7.29 -1.36 0.93
CA ASN A 59 6.31 -2.36 1.35
C ASN A 59 4.91 -1.73 1.31
N MET A 60 3.90 -2.46 1.78
CA MET A 60 2.50 -2.02 1.71
C MET A 60 2.22 -0.66 2.40
N TYR A 61 2.92 -0.27 3.48
CA TYR A 61 2.62 0.96 4.21
C TYR A 61 3.70 2.05 4.08
N TRP A 62 4.98 1.68 3.99
CA TRP A 62 6.08 2.63 3.75
C TRP A 62 5.93 3.35 2.42
N PHE A 63 5.37 2.69 1.40
CA PHE A 63 5.12 3.33 0.12
C PHE A 63 4.34 4.65 0.26
N TYR A 64 3.30 4.63 1.09
CA TYR A 64 2.46 5.80 1.37
C TYR A 64 3.11 6.73 2.40
N GLN A 65 3.57 6.19 3.54
CA GLN A 65 4.10 6.97 4.66
C GLN A 65 5.36 7.77 4.31
N LEU A 66 6.19 7.29 3.36
CA LEU A 66 7.36 8.02 2.87
C LEU A 66 7.02 9.18 1.93
N ARG A 67 5.77 9.26 1.47
CA ARG A 67 5.30 10.18 0.42
C ARG A 67 4.14 11.06 0.89
N LEU A 68 3.99 11.22 2.20
CA LEU A 68 2.87 11.91 2.84
C LEU A 68 3.39 12.98 3.81
N ASP A 69 2.91 14.21 3.69
CA ASP A 69 3.25 15.27 4.63
C ASP A 69 2.64 14.94 6.01
N GLY A 70 3.28 15.42 7.09
CA GLY A 70 2.83 15.18 8.46
C GLY A 70 3.31 13.86 9.07
N VAL A 71 3.96 12.99 8.28
CA VAL A 71 4.54 11.72 8.72
C VAL A 71 6.06 11.82 8.85
N ASP A 72 6.60 11.49 10.02
CA ASP A 72 8.03 11.33 10.27
C ASP A 72 8.41 9.85 10.13
N ALA A 73 9.05 9.52 9.02
CA ALA A 73 9.58 8.20 8.73
C ALA A 73 11.07 8.05 9.09
N ILE A 74 11.73 9.08 9.62
CA ILE A 74 13.13 9.08 10.05
C ILE A 74 13.21 8.71 11.53
N ASN A 75 12.52 9.45 12.40
CA ASN A 75 12.51 9.23 13.84
C ASN A 75 11.39 8.25 14.22
N LYS A 76 11.50 7.02 13.72
CA LYS A 76 10.53 5.96 13.94
C LYS A 76 10.39 5.65 15.43
N LYS A 77 9.21 5.15 15.83
CA LYS A 77 8.97 4.65 17.19
C LYS A 77 8.54 3.20 17.16
N TYR A 78 9.03 2.46 18.15
CA TYR A 78 8.64 1.07 18.33
C TYR A 78 7.19 1.00 18.83
N LYS A 79 6.31 0.37 18.06
CA LYS A 79 4.90 0.13 18.40
C LYS A 79 4.73 -1.35 18.71
N HIS A 80 4.27 -1.66 19.92
CA HIS A 80 3.79 -2.99 20.25
C HIS A 80 2.36 -3.15 19.76
N PHE A 81 2.13 -4.16 18.92
CA PHE A 81 0.81 -4.57 18.53
C PHE A 81 0.31 -5.60 19.53
N SER A 82 -0.79 -5.29 20.20
CA SER A 82 -1.61 -6.34 20.78
C SER A 82 -2.10 -7.25 19.65
N LYS A 83 -2.32 -8.54 19.95
CA LYS A 83 -3.09 -9.41 19.04
C LYS A 83 -4.40 -8.68 18.74
N GLY A 84 -4.72 -8.51 17.46
CA GLY A 84 -6.00 -7.92 17.03
C GLY A 84 -7.16 -8.70 17.64
N GLY A 85 -8.28 -8.02 17.86
CA GLY A 85 -9.44 -8.57 18.55
C GLY A 85 -9.39 -8.42 20.07
N THR A 86 -10.56 -8.47 20.69
CA THR A 86 -10.65 -8.54 22.16
C THR A 86 -9.98 -9.82 22.63
N LEU A 87 -9.08 -9.73 23.62
CA LEU A 87 -8.54 -10.90 24.30
C LEU A 87 -9.52 -11.49 25.32
N LYS A 88 -10.67 -10.82 25.50
CA LYS A 88 -11.77 -11.31 26.32
C LYS A 88 -12.26 -12.61 25.69
N ASP A 89 -12.11 -13.71 26.44
CA ASP A 89 -12.50 -15.08 26.07
C ASP A 89 -11.63 -15.79 25.01
N VAL A 90 -10.45 -15.24 24.68
CA VAL A 90 -9.47 -15.93 23.82
C VAL A 90 -8.60 -16.86 24.67
N ASP A 91 -8.64 -18.16 24.36
CA ASP A 91 -7.75 -19.16 24.96
C ASP A 91 -6.31 -18.95 24.47
N LEU A 92 -5.55 -18.17 25.24
CA LEU A 92 -4.16 -17.83 24.95
C LEU A 92 -3.21 -19.03 25.01
N SER A 93 -3.60 -20.16 25.60
CA SER A 93 -2.78 -21.38 25.66
C SER A 93 -2.57 -22.02 24.28
N LYS A 94 -3.46 -21.73 23.32
CA LYS A 94 -3.38 -22.20 21.93
C LYS A 94 -2.61 -21.26 21.01
N THR A 95 -2.12 -20.14 21.53
CA THR A 95 -1.38 -19.18 20.73
C THR A 95 0.12 -19.45 20.81
N HIS A 96 0.82 -19.34 19.68
CA HIS A 96 2.28 -19.46 19.62
C HIS A 96 2.93 -18.22 20.28
N GLY A 97 3.01 -18.24 21.61
CA GLY A 97 3.67 -17.22 22.43
C GLY A 97 2.77 -16.09 22.94
N ASN A 98 3.12 -15.59 24.14
CA ASN A 98 2.40 -14.52 24.86
C ASN A 98 2.94 -13.11 24.58
N LYS A 99 4.00 -12.97 23.78
CA LYS A 99 4.56 -11.67 23.42
C LYS A 99 3.93 -11.23 22.10
N GLY A 100 3.19 -10.12 22.12
CA GLY A 100 2.72 -9.46 20.89
C GLY A 100 3.89 -9.13 19.95
N PHE A 101 3.59 -8.91 18.67
CA PHE A 101 4.58 -8.47 17.71
C PHE A 101 4.81 -6.96 17.86
N GLY A 102 6.04 -6.50 17.70
CA GLY A 102 6.33 -5.07 17.72
C GLY A 102 7.34 -4.71 16.65
N ILE A 103 7.11 -3.58 15.99
CA ILE A 103 8.00 -3.05 14.95
C ILE A 103 8.12 -1.54 15.04
N GLU A 104 9.13 -1.01 14.37
CA GLU A 104 9.27 0.43 14.18
C GLU A 104 8.26 0.92 13.14
N CYS A 105 7.45 1.89 13.56
CA CYS A 105 6.42 2.55 12.77
C CYS A 105 6.78 4.02 12.54
N ALA A 106 6.24 4.59 11.47
CA ALA A 106 6.30 6.03 11.23
C ALA A 106 5.52 6.78 12.33
N VAL A 107 5.88 8.03 12.58
CA VAL A 107 5.26 8.86 13.62
C VAL A 107 4.45 9.98 12.98
N ILE A 108 3.19 10.13 13.36
CA ILE A 108 2.36 11.26 12.95
C ILE A 108 2.75 12.47 13.78
N LYS A 109 3.35 13.47 13.14
CA LYS A 109 3.82 14.72 13.78
C LYS A 109 2.94 15.91 13.42
N ASN A 110 2.26 15.85 12.28
CA ASN A 110 1.34 16.89 11.85
C ASN A 110 0.15 16.33 11.10
N GLU A 111 -0.72 17.23 10.64
CA GLU A 111 -1.82 16.91 9.73
C GLU A 111 -1.29 16.11 8.52
N VAL A 112 -1.89 14.93 8.28
CA VAL A 112 -1.57 14.10 7.12
C VAL A 112 -2.23 14.68 5.87
N LYS A 113 -1.43 15.00 4.86
CA LYS A 113 -1.91 15.62 3.60
C LYS A 113 -0.90 15.48 2.47
N ASN A 114 -1.31 15.88 1.27
CA ASN A 114 -0.46 15.95 0.08
C ASN A 114 0.24 14.62 -0.23
N LEU A 115 -0.53 13.53 -0.30
CA LEU A 115 -0.01 12.22 -0.67
C LEU A 115 0.50 12.25 -2.12
N LYS A 116 1.78 11.93 -2.34
CA LYS A 116 2.46 12.03 -3.65
C LYS A 116 2.92 10.68 -4.14
N THR A 117 2.00 9.76 -4.41
CA THR A 117 2.36 8.40 -4.84
C THR A 117 2.62 8.29 -6.33
N ASN A 118 2.15 9.26 -7.13
CA ASN A 118 2.21 9.24 -8.59
C ASN A 118 1.58 7.96 -9.17
N LEU A 119 0.55 7.41 -8.51
CA LEU A 119 -0.09 6.16 -8.93
C LEU A 119 -0.79 6.32 -10.28
N ALA A 120 -1.42 7.46 -10.56
CA ALA A 120 -2.07 7.72 -11.86
C ALA A 120 -1.08 7.59 -13.03
N LYS A 121 0.12 8.17 -12.90
CA LYS A 121 1.18 8.05 -13.91
C LYS A 121 1.65 6.60 -14.10
N LYS A 122 1.74 5.84 -13.01
CA LYS A 122 2.15 4.42 -13.04
C LYS A 122 1.05 3.55 -13.68
N TRP A 123 -0.20 3.78 -13.32
CA TRP A 123 -1.34 3.11 -13.93
C TRP A 123 -1.43 3.42 -15.43
N ARG A 124 -1.22 4.67 -15.83
CA ARG A 124 -1.13 5.07 -17.26
C ARG A 124 -0.03 4.29 -17.98
N MET A 125 1.16 4.17 -17.39
CA MET A 125 2.25 3.37 -17.97
C MET A 125 1.85 1.90 -18.16
N ALA A 126 1.20 1.27 -17.16
CA ALA A 126 0.69 -0.09 -17.30
C ALA A 126 -0.31 -0.19 -18.47
N ARG A 127 -1.24 0.79 -18.54
CA ARG A 127 -2.28 0.86 -19.57
C ARG A 127 -1.71 0.97 -20.98
N ASP A 128 -0.73 1.84 -21.17
CA ASP A 128 -0.11 2.09 -22.47
C ASP A 128 0.79 0.93 -22.92
N SER A 129 1.18 0.04 -22.00
CA SER A 129 2.12 -1.06 -22.25
C SER A 129 1.46 -2.36 -22.71
N VAL A 130 0.12 -2.45 -22.67
CA VAL A 130 -0.62 -3.70 -22.91
C VAL A 130 -1.89 -3.50 -23.75
N PRO A 131 -2.35 -4.51 -24.52
CA PRO A 131 -3.55 -4.42 -25.34
C PRO A 131 -4.79 -3.97 -24.58
N SER A 132 -5.65 -3.16 -25.22
CA SER A 132 -6.80 -2.50 -24.59
C SER A 132 -7.85 -3.45 -24.00
N ASN A 133 -7.89 -4.70 -24.45
CA ASN A 133 -8.78 -5.73 -23.91
C ASN A 133 -8.34 -6.28 -22.53
N ILE A 134 -7.07 -6.10 -22.14
CA ILE A 134 -6.57 -6.51 -20.83
C ILE A 134 -7.01 -5.47 -19.79
N LYS A 135 -7.67 -5.88 -18.70
CA LYS A 135 -8.04 -4.96 -17.62
C LYS A 135 -6.89 -4.76 -16.64
N ILE A 136 -6.85 -3.61 -15.98
CA ILE A 136 -5.77 -3.26 -15.04
C ILE A 136 -6.41 -2.78 -13.75
N LYS A 137 -6.13 -3.46 -12.65
CA LYS A 137 -6.57 -3.03 -11.33
C LYS A 137 -5.47 -2.27 -10.60
N GLN A 138 -5.87 -1.23 -9.87
CA GLN A 138 -5.00 -0.53 -8.94
C GLN A 138 -5.15 -1.13 -7.54
N THR A 139 -4.06 -1.64 -6.97
CA THR A 139 -4.03 -2.05 -5.57
C THR A 139 -3.70 -0.86 -4.68
N ILE A 140 -4.38 -0.76 -3.54
CA ILE A 140 -4.24 0.30 -2.55
C ILE A 140 -4.15 -0.33 -1.16
N THR A 141 -3.15 0.03 -0.37
CA THR A 141 -3.17 -0.31 1.06
C THR A 141 -4.25 0.49 1.74
N GLY A 142 -5.13 -0.18 2.48
CA GLY A 142 -6.27 0.49 3.08
C GLY A 142 -5.90 1.40 4.26
N PRO A 143 -6.80 2.35 4.59
CA PRO A 143 -6.56 3.37 5.61
C PRO A 143 -6.37 2.80 7.01
N HIS A 144 -7.01 1.67 7.35
CA HIS A 144 -6.87 1.06 8.67
C HIS A 144 -5.47 0.46 8.84
N MET A 145 -4.95 -0.23 7.82
CA MET A 145 -3.54 -0.64 7.80
C MET A 145 -2.59 0.56 7.99
N LEU A 146 -2.80 1.66 7.25
CA LEU A 146 -1.91 2.83 7.36
C LEU A 146 -1.94 3.45 8.76
N ALA A 147 -3.12 3.60 9.37
CA ALA A 147 -3.27 4.10 10.74
C ALA A 147 -2.66 3.12 11.76
N ARG A 148 -2.95 1.83 11.63
CA ARG A 148 -2.43 0.77 12.50
C ARG A 148 -0.91 0.78 12.51
N PHE A 149 -0.26 0.94 11.37
CA PHE A 149 1.20 0.98 11.23
C PHE A 149 1.82 2.38 11.41
N SER A 150 1.10 3.28 12.08
CA SER A 150 1.58 4.59 12.51
C SER A 150 1.53 4.74 14.04
N VAL A 151 2.45 5.52 14.59
CA VAL A 151 2.41 6.01 15.97
C VAL A 151 1.83 7.42 15.95
N ASN A 152 0.66 7.61 16.54
CA ASN A 152 -0.02 8.88 16.57
C ASN A 152 0.47 9.75 17.75
N GLU A 153 1.18 10.84 17.46
CA GLU A 153 1.58 11.85 18.46
C GLU A 153 0.79 13.16 18.34
N ARG A 154 -0.27 13.15 17.55
CA ARG A 154 -1.19 14.28 17.37
C ARG A 154 -2.61 13.92 17.80
N PRO A 155 -2.83 13.52 19.07
CA PRO A 155 -4.17 13.24 19.57
C PRO A 155 -5.09 14.47 19.54
N ASP A 156 -4.52 15.66 19.45
CA ASP A 156 -5.25 16.92 19.22
C ASP A 156 -5.86 17.01 17.81
N LEU A 157 -5.28 16.33 16.82
CA LEU A 157 -5.82 16.22 15.46
C LEU A 157 -6.60 14.92 15.25
N TYR A 158 -6.09 13.83 15.83
CA TYR A 158 -6.57 12.47 15.63
C TYR A 158 -6.77 11.81 16.99
N PRO A 159 -7.95 11.98 17.64
CA PRO A 159 -8.18 11.52 19.01
C PRO A 159 -8.06 10.00 19.18
N ASP A 160 -8.26 9.23 18.12
CA ASP A 160 -8.17 7.77 18.10
C ASP A 160 -7.68 7.24 16.75
N ASP A 161 -7.46 5.93 16.67
CA ASP A 161 -7.03 5.25 15.43
C ASP A 161 -8.08 5.37 14.32
N ILE A 162 -9.37 5.54 14.66
CA ILE A 162 -10.46 5.70 13.69
C ILE A 162 -10.34 7.07 13.00
N ALA A 163 -10.10 8.13 13.76
CA ALA A 163 -9.88 9.47 13.25
C ALA A 163 -8.64 9.53 12.35
N LEU A 164 -7.55 8.86 12.75
CA LEU A 164 -6.36 8.76 11.91
C LEU A 164 -6.63 7.95 10.63
N ALA A 165 -7.37 6.83 10.71
CA ALA A 165 -7.74 6.06 9.53
C ALA A 165 -8.60 6.87 8.56
N LYS A 166 -9.56 7.67 9.06
CA LYS A 166 -10.35 8.58 8.21
C LYS A 166 -9.47 9.61 7.51
N ALA A 167 -8.49 10.19 8.21
CA ALA A 167 -7.54 11.12 7.59
C ALA A 167 -6.68 10.46 6.50
N TYR A 168 -6.25 9.20 6.71
CA TYR A 168 -5.62 8.42 5.65
C TYR A 168 -6.58 8.15 4.47
N ALA A 169 -7.85 7.89 4.74
CA ALA A 169 -8.84 7.66 3.70
C ALA A 169 -9.03 8.91 2.81
N ASP A 170 -9.06 10.10 3.41
CA ASP A 170 -9.20 11.36 2.67
C ASP A 170 -8.07 11.56 1.66
N VAL A 171 -6.81 11.38 2.09
CA VAL A 171 -5.66 11.52 1.18
C VAL A 171 -5.58 10.39 0.14
N LEU A 172 -6.04 9.19 0.47
CA LEU A 172 -6.14 8.07 -0.49
C LEU A 172 -7.20 8.34 -1.56
N ILE A 173 -8.33 8.94 -1.20
CA ILE A 173 -9.40 9.30 -2.15
C ILE A 173 -8.87 10.26 -3.23
N GLU A 174 -8.02 11.22 -2.85
CA GLU A 174 -7.40 12.15 -3.80
C GLU A 174 -6.52 11.43 -4.84
N GLU A 175 -5.68 10.49 -4.41
CA GLU A 175 -4.85 9.69 -5.33
C GLU A 175 -5.70 8.73 -6.18
N ILE A 176 -6.71 8.09 -5.59
CA ILE A 176 -7.61 7.16 -6.31
C ILE A 176 -8.39 7.90 -7.39
N ARG A 177 -8.89 9.12 -7.11
CA ARG A 177 -9.57 9.94 -8.13
C ARG A 177 -8.68 10.20 -9.33
N GLN A 178 -7.40 10.47 -9.12
CA GLN A 178 -6.45 10.66 -10.23
C GLN A 178 -6.29 9.37 -11.04
N VAL A 179 -6.18 8.21 -10.40
CA VAL A 179 -6.08 6.91 -11.09
C VAL A 179 -7.36 6.58 -11.86
N VAL A 180 -8.53 6.84 -11.29
CA VAL A 180 -9.84 6.67 -11.95
C VAL A 180 -9.97 7.59 -13.16
N ASN A 181 -9.49 8.85 -13.07
CA ASN A 181 -9.49 9.78 -14.20
C ASN A 181 -8.61 9.31 -15.37
N GLU A 182 -7.60 8.47 -15.12
CA GLU A 182 -6.84 7.82 -16.19
C GLU A 182 -7.60 6.67 -16.89
N GLY A 183 -8.72 6.23 -16.31
CA GLY A 183 -9.59 5.18 -16.84
C GLY A 183 -9.58 3.88 -16.04
N CYS A 184 -9.05 3.88 -14.82
CA CYS A 184 -9.06 2.72 -13.94
C CYS A 184 -10.47 2.42 -13.42
N ASP A 185 -10.96 1.21 -13.68
CA ASP A 185 -12.29 0.73 -13.30
C ASP A 185 -12.26 -0.37 -12.19
N TYR A 186 -11.07 -0.88 -11.83
CA TYR A 186 -10.89 -1.83 -10.73
C TYR A 186 -9.92 -1.28 -9.68
N VAL A 187 -10.40 -1.07 -8.46
CA VAL A 187 -9.57 -0.68 -7.31
C VAL A 187 -9.71 -1.73 -6.22
N GLN A 188 -8.59 -2.28 -5.77
CA GLN A 188 -8.51 -3.27 -4.69
C GLN A 188 -7.93 -2.61 -3.44
N PHE A 189 -8.58 -2.79 -2.29
CA PHE A 189 -8.06 -2.39 -1.00
C PHE A 189 -7.49 -3.60 -0.25
N ASP A 190 -6.25 -3.49 0.21
CA ASP A 190 -5.57 -4.52 0.99
C ASP A 190 -5.56 -4.13 2.48
N GLU A 191 -6.30 -4.91 3.28
CA GLU A 191 -6.46 -4.76 4.74
C GLU A 191 -6.22 -6.10 5.45
N PRO A 192 -5.00 -6.69 5.40
CA PRO A 192 -4.72 -8.03 5.93
C PRO A 192 -4.74 -8.12 7.46
N VAL A 193 -4.98 -7.01 8.17
CA VAL A 193 -5.09 -6.99 9.62
C VAL A 193 -6.48 -6.53 10.01
N TRP A 194 -7.27 -7.47 10.52
CA TRP A 194 -8.62 -7.28 11.04
C TRP A 194 -8.69 -7.57 12.54
#